data_AF-A0A2D7PEI2-F1
#
_entry.id   AF-A0A2D7PEI2-F1
#
_cell.length_a   1.000
_cell.length_b   1.000
_cell.length_c   1.000
_cell.angle_alpha   90.00
_cell.angle_beta   90.00
_cell.angle_gamma   90.00
#
_symmetry.space_group_name_H-M   'P 1'
#
loop_
_entity.id
_entity.type
_entity.pdbx_description
1 polymer ?
#
loop_
_entity_poly.entity_id
_entity_poly.type
_entity_poly.pdbx_seq_one_letter_code
_entity_poly.pdbx_strand_id
1 'polypeptide(L)'
;MAGTLQAQHILSRVRNILQDNTAVRWTDGEMFDYLSDAQREIANLRPDATATHSNVQLTTGTEQTIPTDGLRLIKVVRNMSGTATDATGARSIRVVTEDSLNSTEPSWHNPTVTGDAAHGTEVKHYIFDNEDPRKFYVYPGVAGNAYVEIVYSKNPTSLGAATDVIQVDDIYANALINFALYRAYLKDSEYAGNQQRAGSHYQLFTQSIARGGITANAIQPNQGVVNG
;
A
#
# COMPACT_ATOMS: atom_id res chain seq x y z
N MET A 1 3.26 -9.79 -1.90
CA MET A 1 4.23 -10.78 -1.39
C MET A 1 5.43 -9.94 -1.02
N ALA A 2 5.73 -9.70 0.27
CA ALA A 2 6.79 -8.76 0.64
C ALA A 2 8.12 -9.14 -0.03
N GLY A 3 8.95 -8.14 -0.40
CA GLY A 3 10.26 -8.36 -1.01
C GLY A 3 11.11 -9.33 -0.19
N THR A 4 11.92 -10.14 -0.87
CA THR A 4 12.86 -11.07 -0.22
C THR A 4 14.26 -10.49 -0.11
N LEU A 5 14.51 -9.37 -0.79
CA LEU A 5 15.81 -8.70 -0.78
C LEU A 5 16.05 -7.96 0.54
N GLN A 6 17.22 -8.20 1.12
CA GLN A 6 17.75 -7.37 2.20
C GLN A 6 18.35 -6.07 1.64
N ALA A 7 18.38 -5.03 2.47
CA ALA A 7 18.96 -3.73 2.15
C ALA A 7 20.41 -3.84 1.63
N GLN A 8 21.19 -4.78 2.18
CA GLN A 8 22.57 -5.09 1.76
C GLN A 8 22.71 -5.29 0.23
N HIS A 9 21.76 -6.00 -0.41
CA HIS A 9 21.83 -6.30 -1.84
C HIS A 9 21.67 -5.05 -2.71
N ILE A 10 20.87 -4.10 -2.25
CA ILE A 10 20.68 -2.81 -2.92
C ILE A 10 21.89 -1.92 -2.66
N LEU A 11 22.33 -1.83 -1.41
CA LEU A 11 23.48 -1.04 -0.98
C LEU A 11 24.76 -1.39 -1.71
N SER A 12 25.08 -2.68 -1.87
CA SER A 12 26.30 -3.09 -2.57
C SER A 12 26.33 -2.58 -4.01
N ARG A 13 25.17 -2.52 -4.69
CA ARG A 13 25.07 -2.02 -6.06
C ARG A 13 25.22 -0.49 -6.11
N VAL A 14 24.58 0.22 -5.18
CA VAL A 14 24.70 1.68 -5.06
C VAL A 14 26.14 2.09 -4.77
N ARG A 15 26.80 1.44 -3.80
CA ARG A 15 28.20 1.74 -3.43
C ARG A 15 29.18 1.51 -4.56
N ASN A 16 29.02 0.41 -5.31
CA ASN A 16 29.85 0.15 -6.48
C ASN A 16 29.75 1.27 -7.53
N ILE A 17 28.56 1.84 -7.73
CA ILE A 17 28.34 2.94 -8.68
C ILE A 17 28.93 4.25 -8.15
N LEU A 18 28.77 4.51 -6.84
CA LEU A 18 29.33 5.69 -6.16
C LEU A 18 30.84 5.60 -5.92
N GLN A 19 31.44 4.42 -6.11
CA GLN A 19 32.83 4.11 -5.78
C GLN A 19 33.16 4.33 -4.28
N ASP A 20 32.18 4.15 -3.40
CA ASP A 20 32.32 4.28 -1.94
C ASP A 20 32.05 2.95 -1.22
N ASN A 21 32.89 1.95 -1.51
CA ASN A 21 32.72 0.60 -0.95
C ASN A 21 32.99 0.52 0.57
N THR A 22 33.66 1.53 1.12
CA THR A 22 34.01 1.64 2.54
C THR A 22 33.04 2.54 3.33
N ALA A 23 31.96 3.04 2.69
CA ALA A 23 30.92 3.88 3.32
C ALA A 23 31.48 5.11 4.06
N VAL A 24 32.50 5.75 3.49
CA VAL A 24 33.17 6.91 4.10
C VAL A 24 32.41 8.19 3.76
N ARG A 25 31.95 8.34 2.52
CA ARG A 25 31.25 9.54 2.05
C ARG A 25 29.76 9.46 2.32
N TRP A 26 29.19 8.29 2.06
CA TRP A 26 27.79 7.97 2.28
C TRP A 26 27.69 6.82 3.28
N THR A 27 27.38 7.17 4.52
CA THR A 27 27.32 6.21 5.62
C THR A 27 26.16 5.23 5.44
N ASP A 28 26.25 4.09 6.11
CA ASP A 28 25.18 3.07 6.12
C ASP A 28 23.84 3.67 6.58
N GLY A 29 23.85 4.45 7.66
CA GLY A 29 22.65 5.12 8.19
C GLY A 29 21.99 6.03 7.14
N GLU A 30 22.78 6.88 6.48
CA GLU A 30 22.26 7.78 5.43
C GLU A 30 21.66 6.99 4.26
N MET A 31 22.28 5.88 3.88
CA MET A 31 21.76 5.06 2.80
C MET A 31 20.50 4.27 3.19
N PHE A 32 20.38 3.84 4.45
CA PHE A 32 19.13 3.27 4.96
C PHE A 32 17.99 4.28 4.93
N ASP A 33 18.24 5.55 5.24
CA ASP A 33 17.25 6.61 5.12
C ASP A 33 16.82 6.80 3.66
N TYR A 34 17.76 6.87 2.71
CA TYR A 34 17.43 6.99 1.28
C TYR A 34 16.62 5.81 0.75
N LEU A 35 16.93 4.58 1.17
CA LEU A 35 16.17 3.40 0.78
C LEU A 35 14.79 3.35 1.45
N SER A 36 14.67 3.82 2.70
CA SER A 36 13.38 3.96 3.39
C SER A 36 12.48 4.98 2.69
N ASP A 37 13.03 6.14 2.31
CA ASP A 37 12.34 7.16 1.53
C ASP A 37 11.93 6.62 0.15
N ALA A 38 12.80 5.86 -0.52
CA ALA A 38 12.50 5.25 -1.81
C ALA A 38 11.31 4.28 -1.71
N GLN A 39 11.24 3.45 -0.67
CA GLN A 39 10.11 2.54 -0.45
C GLN A 39 8.79 3.30 -0.23
N ARG A 40 8.83 4.39 0.55
CA ARG A 40 7.67 5.26 0.77
C ARG A 40 7.20 5.93 -0.52
N GLU A 41 8.14 6.40 -1.33
CA GLU A 41 7.82 7.03 -2.62
C GLU A 41 7.22 6.04 -3.62
N ILE A 42 7.74 4.80 -3.65
CA ILE A 42 7.14 3.71 -4.42
C ILE A 42 5.72 3.42 -3.93
N ALA A 43 5.49 3.33 -2.62
CA ALA A 43 4.17 3.08 -2.05
C ALA A 43 3.19 4.24 -2.36
N ASN A 44 3.67 5.48 -2.38
CA ASN A 44 2.87 6.67 -2.72
C ASN A 44 2.44 6.65 -4.19
N LEU A 45 3.38 6.41 -5.11
CA LEU A 45 3.10 6.37 -6.55
C LEU A 45 2.37 5.09 -6.98
N ARG A 46 2.57 4.00 -6.22
CA ARG A 46 2.05 2.68 -6.53
C ARG A 46 1.61 1.95 -5.26
N PRO A 47 0.40 2.24 -4.74
CA PRO A 47 -0.09 1.68 -3.48
C PRO A 47 -0.17 0.14 -3.47
N ASP A 48 -0.33 -0.51 -4.63
CA ASP A 48 -0.31 -1.97 -4.78
C ASP A 48 1.06 -2.59 -4.48
N ALA A 49 2.16 -1.82 -4.60
CA ALA A 49 3.52 -2.31 -4.33
C ALA A 49 3.77 -2.73 -2.87
N THR A 50 2.91 -2.28 -1.96
CA THR A 50 2.95 -2.62 -0.53
C THR A 50 1.62 -3.20 -0.05
N ALA A 51 0.81 -3.74 -0.97
CA ALA A 51 -0.47 -4.33 -0.63
C ALA A 51 -0.29 -5.53 0.31
N THR A 52 -1.03 -5.50 1.43
CA THR A 52 -1.10 -6.61 2.39
C THR A 52 -2.54 -6.94 2.72
N HIS A 53 -2.77 -8.21 3.04
CA HIS A 53 -4.04 -8.71 3.54
C HIS A 53 -4.03 -8.72 5.07
N SER A 54 -5.15 -8.35 5.68
CA SER A 54 -5.34 -8.47 7.13
C SER A 54 -6.80 -8.73 7.47
N ASN A 55 -7.02 -9.62 8.44
CA ASN A 55 -8.33 -9.82 9.06
C ASN A 55 -8.45 -8.83 10.22
N VAL A 56 -9.39 -7.88 10.12
CA VAL A 56 -9.58 -6.82 11.10
C VAL A 56 -10.92 -6.97 11.80
N GLN A 57 -10.95 -6.65 13.10
CA GLN A 57 -12.19 -6.46 13.83
C GLN A 57 -12.74 -5.07 13.52
N LEU A 58 -14.03 -5.00 13.20
CA LEU A 58 -14.72 -3.75 12.96
C LEU A 58 -15.19 -3.11 14.27
N THR A 59 -15.25 -1.78 14.28
CA THR A 59 -15.83 -1.01 15.38
C THR A 59 -17.34 -0.89 15.21
N THR A 60 -18.09 -0.80 16.31
CA THR A 60 -19.54 -0.56 16.28
C THR A 60 -19.87 0.69 15.45
N GLY A 61 -20.90 0.60 14.62
CA GLY A 61 -21.34 1.65 13.70
C GLY A 61 -20.90 1.42 12.26
N THR A 62 -21.04 2.44 11.43
CA THR A 62 -20.81 2.37 9.99
C THR A 62 -19.41 2.79 9.57
N GLU A 63 -18.79 3.74 10.27
CA GLU A 63 -17.44 4.24 9.94
C GLU A 63 -16.38 3.27 10.49
N GLN A 64 -15.42 2.93 9.64
CA GLN A 64 -14.32 2.03 9.93
C GLN A 64 -13.00 2.68 9.50
N THR A 65 -11.91 2.28 10.15
CA THR A 65 -10.56 2.75 9.82
C THR A 65 -9.65 1.56 9.52
N ILE A 66 -8.79 1.68 8.52
CA ILE A 66 -7.75 0.68 8.26
C ILE A 66 -6.71 0.65 9.41
N PRO A 67 -5.89 -0.41 9.52
CA PRO A 67 -4.81 -0.48 10.50
C PRO A 67 -3.90 0.76 10.50
N THR A 68 -3.27 1.04 11.66
CA THR A 68 -2.45 2.24 11.85
C THR A 68 -1.23 2.28 10.93
N ASP A 69 -0.71 1.12 10.54
CA ASP A 69 0.37 0.96 9.57
C ASP A 69 -0.09 1.06 8.11
N GLY A 70 -1.37 1.28 7.85
CA GLY A 70 -1.91 1.47 6.50
C GLY A 70 -1.85 2.92 6.02
N LEU A 71 -1.57 3.08 4.72
CA LEU A 71 -1.63 4.36 4.00
C LEU A 71 -2.99 4.55 3.33
N ARG A 72 -3.54 3.48 2.76
CA ARG A 72 -4.76 3.53 1.95
C ARG A 72 -5.47 2.18 1.86
N LEU A 73 -6.80 2.17 1.95
CA LEU A 73 -7.60 0.99 1.63
C LEU A 73 -7.54 0.68 0.12
N ILE A 74 -7.32 -0.60 -0.21
CA ILE A 74 -7.39 -1.10 -1.58
C ILE A 74 -8.71 -1.84 -1.79
N LYS A 75 -9.10 -2.72 -0.85
CA LYS A 75 -10.32 -3.54 -0.99
C LYS A 75 -10.81 -4.05 0.36
N VAL A 76 -12.14 -4.15 0.52
CA VAL A 76 -12.76 -5.02 1.53
C VAL A 76 -13.25 -6.28 0.82
N VAL A 77 -12.78 -7.45 1.24
CA VAL A 77 -12.91 -8.69 0.47
C VAL A 77 -14.15 -9.47 0.89
N ARG A 78 -14.23 -9.82 2.17
CA ARG A 78 -15.26 -10.72 2.72
C ARG A 78 -15.33 -10.60 4.23
N ASN A 79 -16.44 -11.07 4.79
CA ASN A 79 -16.57 -11.29 6.22
C ASN A 79 -15.70 -12.46 6.66
N MET A 80 -15.22 -12.41 7.90
CA MET A 80 -14.35 -13.41 8.51
C MET A 80 -14.89 -13.81 9.88
N SER A 81 -14.56 -15.01 10.35
CA SER A 81 -14.94 -15.49 11.68
C SER A 81 -14.08 -14.93 12.81
N GLY A 82 -12.99 -14.22 12.51
CA GLY A 82 -12.03 -13.69 13.48
C GLY A 82 -10.82 -13.04 12.79
N THR A 83 -9.84 -12.60 13.60
CA THR A 83 -8.60 -11.95 13.12
C THR A 83 -7.45 -12.93 12.87
N ALA A 84 -7.58 -14.19 13.29
CA ALA A 84 -6.54 -15.20 13.15
C ALA A 84 -6.34 -15.60 11.68
N THR A 85 -5.15 -16.13 11.36
CA THR A 85 -4.80 -16.57 10.00
C THR A 85 -5.62 -17.79 9.53
N ASP A 86 -6.10 -18.60 10.47
CA ASP A 86 -6.97 -19.75 10.25
C ASP A 86 -8.47 -19.41 10.33
N ALA A 87 -8.82 -18.12 10.45
CA ALA A 87 -10.21 -17.68 10.45
C ALA A 87 -10.93 -18.10 9.17
N THR A 88 -12.19 -18.50 9.31
CA THR A 88 -13.02 -18.96 8.19
C THR A 88 -13.65 -17.76 7.49
N GLY A 89 -13.51 -17.72 6.16
CA GLY A 89 -14.16 -16.72 5.32
C GLY A 89 -15.65 -17.01 5.13
N ALA A 90 -16.45 -15.95 5.12
CA ALA A 90 -17.90 -15.98 4.94
C ALA A 90 -18.31 -15.11 3.74
N ARG A 91 -19.49 -14.49 3.82
CA ARG A 91 -20.10 -13.69 2.74
C ARG A 91 -19.11 -12.67 2.15
N SER A 92 -19.00 -12.65 0.81
CA SER A 92 -18.23 -11.65 0.08
C SER A 92 -18.83 -10.25 0.23
N ILE A 93 -17.99 -9.23 0.32
CA ILE A 93 -18.41 -7.84 0.47
C ILE A 93 -18.23 -7.12 -0.86
N ARG A 94 -19.21 -6.30 -1.27
CA ARG A 94 -19.18 -5.56 -2.56
C ARG A 94 -19.04 -4.06 -2.33
N VAL A 95 -18.26 -3.41 -3.18
CA VAL A 95 -18.21 -1.93 -3.20
C VAL A 95 -19.51 -1.39 -3.79
N VAL A 96 -20.03 -0.30 -3.21
CA VAL A 96 -21.16 0.48 -3.73
C VAL A 96 -20.81 1.96 -3.68
N THR A 97 -21.54 2.78 -4.43
CA THR A 97 -21.43 4.24 -4.35
C THR A 97 -22.25 4.76 -3.18
N GLU A 98 -21.78 5.84 -2.57
CA GLU A 98 -22.51 6.50 -1.48
C GLU A 98 -23.90 6.97 -1.92
N ASP A 99 -24.00 7.59 -3.11
CA ASP A 99 -25.27 8.07 -3.66
C ASP A 99 -26.32 6.95 -3.85
N SER A 100 -25.88 5.76 -4.29
CA SER A 100 -26.78 4.62 -4.43
C SER A 100 -27.31 4.14 -3.09
N LEU A 101 -26.49 4.18 -2.03
CA LEU A 101 -26.92 3.76 -0.71
C LEU A 101 -27.79 4.83 -0.04
N ASN A 102 -27.39 6.10 -0.13
CA ASN A 102 -28.13 7.23 0.43
C ASN A 102 -29.51 7.43 -0.22
N SER A 103 -29.66 7.10 -1.52
CA SER A 103 -30.97 7.15 -2.19
C SER A 103 -31.91 6.01 -1.79
N THR A 104 -31.39 4.83 -1.48
CA THR A 104 -32.20 3.65 -1.16
C THR A 104 -32.48 3.53 0.34
N GLU A 105 -31.47 3.79 1.18
CA GLU A 105 -31.50 3.61 2.63
C GLU A 105 -30.94 4.85 3.35
N PRO A 106 -31.55 6.04 3.24
CA PRO A 106 -30.97 7.32 3.72
C PRO A 106 -30.64 7.35 5.21
N SER A 107 -31.27 6.49 6.02
CA SER A 107 -31.07 6.41 7.46
C SER A 107 -30.12 5.28 7.89
N TRP A 108 -29.39 4.65 6.97
CA TRP A 108 -28.53 3.48 7.25
C TRP A 108 -27.46 3.69 8.34
N HIS A 109 -27.05 4.94 8.57
CA HIS A 109 -26.16 5.30 9.68
C HIS A 109 -26.81 5.20 11.06
N ASN A 110 -28.14 5.26 11.16
CA ASN A 110 -28.85 5.22 12.44
C ASN A 110 -28.91 3.77 12.96
N PRO A 111 -28.35 3.47 14.15
CA PRO A 111 -28.33 2.11 14.70
C PRO A 111 -29.71 1.56 15.11
N THR A 112 -30.75 2.41 15.13
CA THR A 112 -32.12 1.99 15.49
C THR A 112 -32.96 1.53 14.29
N VAL A 113 -32.43 1.61 13.07
CA VAL A 113 -33.15 1.12 11.88
C VAL A 113 -33.30 -0.40 11.94
N THR A 114 -34.36 -0.89 11.30
CA THR A 114 -34.71 -2.32 11.26
C THR A 114 -34.69 -2.82 9.82
N GLY A 115 -34.90 -4.12 9.61
CA GLY A 115 -34.89 -4.72 8.27
C GLY A 115 -33.48 -4.89 7.74
N ASP A 116 -33.28 -4.65 6.44
CA ASP A 116 -32.02 -4.95 5.76
C ASP A 116 -30.84 -4.05 6.18
N ALA A 117 -31.15 -2.84 6.66
CA ALA A 117 -30.19 -1.86 7.16
C ALA A 117 -29.88 -2.02 8.67
N ALA A 118 -30.56 -2.96 9.37
CA ALA A 118 -30.33 -3.19 10.79
C ALA A 118 -28.86 -3.51 11.08
N HIS A 119 -28.29 -2.84 12.07
CA HIS A 119 -26.87 -3.05 12.41
C HIS A 119 -26.67 -4.46 12.97
N GLY A 120 -25.58 -5.12 12.59
CA GLY A 120 -25.32 -6.51 12.91
C GLY A 120 -23.87 -6.91 12.73
N THR A 121 -23.60 -8.22 12.60
CA THR A 121 -22.23 -8.75 12.48
C THR A 121 -21.84 -9.16 11.06
N GLU A 122 -22.77 -9.08 10.10
CA GLU A 122 -22.53 -9.41 8.70
C GLU A 122 -22.57 -8.14 7.83
N VAL A 123 -21.43 -7.80 7.23
CA VAL A 123 -21.32 -6.69 6.26
C VAL A 123 -21.68 -7.18 4.86
N LYS A 124 -22.51 -6.43 4.14
CA LYS A 124 -22.93 -6.73 2.77
C LYS A 124 -22.18 -5.86 1.74
N HIS A 125 -22.05 -4.57 2.06
CA HIS A 125 -21.48 -3.56 1.17
C HIS A 125 -20.47 -2.67 1.90
N TYR A 126 -19.59 -2.04 1.14
CA TYR A 126 -18.74 -0.97 1.67
C TYR A 126 -18.64 0.21 0.69
N ILE A 127 -18.36 1.37 1.25
CA ILE A 127 -18.09 2.61 0.54
C ILE A 127 -16.67 3.04 0.87
N PHE A 128 -15.95 3.51 -0.13
CA PHE A 128 -14.61 4.05 0.02
C PHE A 128 -14.52 5.38 -0.73
N ASP A 129 -14.00 6.39 -0.04
CA ASP A 129 -13.68 7.70 -0.60
C ASP A 129 -12.17 7.84 -0.72
N ASN A 130 -11.73 8.39 -1.85
CA ASN A 130 -10.33 8.65 -2.11
C ASN A 130 -9.79 9.86 -1.35
N GLU A 131 -10.66 10.80 -0.94
CA GLU A 131 -10.27 11.98 -0.17
C GLU A 131 -9.93 11.64 1.29
N ASP A 132 -10.54 10.60 1.86
CA ASP A 132 -10.18 10.02 3.17
C ASP A 132 -9.74 8.55 3.03
N PRO A 133 -8.52 8.30 2.52
CA PRO A 133 -8.09 6.97 2.09
C PRO A 133 -7.90 5.97 3.23
N ARG A 134 -7.93 6.43 4.50
CA ARG A 134 -7.78 5.59 5.68
C ARG A 134 -9.11 5.13 6.25
N LYS A 135 -10.21 5.75 5.84
CA LYS A 135 -11.55 5.39 6.28
C LYS A 135 -12.33 4.68 5.19
N PHE A 136 -13.32 3.93 5.64
CA PHE A 136 -14.33 3.34 4.79
C PHE A 136 -15.60 3.15 5.60
N TYR A 137 -16.73 3.04 4.91
CA TYR A 137 -18.00 2.79 5.56
C TYR A 137 -18.55 1.43 5.18
N VAL A 138 -19.20 0.76 6.13
CA VAL A 138 -19.77 -0.58 5.93
C VAL A 138 -21.29 -0.54 6.08
N TYR A 139 -21.96 -1.33 5.24
CA TYR A 139 -23.40 -1.52 5.27
C TYR A 139 -23.75 -3.00 5.33
N PRO A 140 -24.68 -3.42 6.22
CA PRO A 140 -25.23 -2.63 7.33
C PRO A 140 -24.13 -2.20 8.31
N GLY A 141 -24.47 -1.26 9.20
CA GLY A 141 -23.56 -0.87 10.29
C GLY A 141 -23.26 -2.05 11.21
N VAL A 142 -22.16 -1.97 11.94
CA VAL A 142 -21.71 -3.05 12.82
C VAL A 142 -22.36 -2.94 14.19
N ALA A 143 -22.91 -4.04 14.68
CA ALA A 143 -23.28 -4.24 16.08
C ALA A 143 -22.70 -5.56 16.57
N GLY A 144 -21.93 -5.52 17.67
CA GLY A 144 -21.24 -6.70 18.22
C GLY A 144 -19.89 -6.97 17.57
N ASN A 145 -19.47 -8.25 17.56
CA ASN A 145 -18.16 -8.65 17.02
C ASN A 145 -18.28 -9.03 15.53
N ALA A 146 -17.84 -8.13 14.66
CA ALA A 146 -17.73 -8.36 13.22
C ALA A 146 -16.27 -8.30 12.78
N TYR A 147 -15.91 -9.15 11.81
CA TYR A 147 -14.55 -9.19 11.26
C TYR A 147 -14.61 -9.24 9.74
N VAL A 148 -13.66 -8.57 9.09
CA VAL A 148 -13.54 -8.57 7.64
C VAL A 148 -12.09 -8.73 7.22
N GLU A 149 -11.88 -9.35 6.07
CA GLU A 149 -10.60 -9.34 5.39
C GLU A 149 -10.51 -8.07 4.53
N ILE A 150 -9.46 -7.29 4.76
CA ILE A 150 -9.14 -6.11 3.96
C ILE A 150 -7.80 -6.29 3.25
N VAL A 151 -7.67 -5.60 2.11
CA VAL A 151 -6.41 -5.34 1.44
C VAL A 151 -6.13 -3.85 1.55
N TYR A 152 -4.95 -3.49 2.02
CA TYR A 152 -4.53 -2.10 2.14
C TYR A 152 -3.06 -1.95 1.77
N SER A 153 -2.69 -0.75 1.33
CA SER A 153 -1.29 -0.36 1.13
C SER A 153 -0.66 -0.10 2.49
N LYS A 154 0.33 -0.89 2.85
CA LYS A 154 1.07 -0.73 4.10
C LYS A 154 2.17 0.32 3.95
N ASN A 155 2.39 1.10 4.99
CA ASN A 155 3.53 2.00 5.11
C ASN A 155 4.80 1.18 5.38
N PRO A 156 5.82 1.22 4.51
CA PRO A 156 7.07 0.53 4.75
C PRO A 156 7.75 1.00 6.03
N THR A 157 8.25 0.07 6.83
CA THR A 157 9.08 0.35 8.00
C THR A 157 10.43 0.91 7.56
N SER A 158 10.94 1.88 8.32
CA SER A 158 12.30 2.37 8.12
C SER A 158 13.32 1.25 8.30
N LEU A 159 14.31 1.22 7.42
CA LEU A 159 15.49 0.36 7.53
C LEU A 159 16.46 0.98 8.54
N GLY A 160 17.07 0.14 9.38
CA GLY A 160 18.13 0.51 10.32
C GLY A 160 19.35 -0.40 10.25
N ALA A 161 19.27 -1.53 9.54
CA ALA A 161 20.36 -2.46 9.35
C ALA A 161 20.41 -3.03 7.93
N ALA A 162 21.59 -3.51 7.52
CA ALA A 162 21.81 -4.09 6.20
C ALA A 162 21.02 -5.40 6.00
N THR A 163 20.69 -6.09 7.10
CA THR A 163 19.88 -7.32 7.11
C THR A 163 18.38 -7.06 7.02
N ASP A 164 17.95 -5.80 7.15
CA ASP A 164 16.52 -5.47 7.08
C ASP A 164 15.98 -5.75 5.69
N VAL A 165 14.78 -6.32 5.66
CA VAL A 165 14.12 -6.74 4.44
C VAL A 165 13.36 -5.57 3.82
N ILE A 166 13.52 -5.41 2.51
CA ILE A 166 12.77 -4.45 1.71
C ILE A 166 11.30 -4.90 1.62
N GLN A 167 10.38 -3.99 1.91
CA GLN A 167 8.95 -4.29 2.01
C GLN A 167 8.15 -4.00 0.75
N VAL A 168 8.79 -3.44 -0.28
CA VAL A 168 8.25 -3.40 -1.65
C VAL A 168 8.69 -4.66 -2.42
N ASP A 169 7.93 -5.05 -3.44
CA ASP A 169 8.27 -6.20 -4.28
C ASP A 169 9.68 -6.08 -4.91
N ASP A 170 10.39 -7.20 -5.05
CA ASP A 170 11.77 -7.25 -5.56
C ASP A 170 11.93 -6.67 -6.99
N ILE A 171 10.84 -6.59 -7.75
CA ILE A 171 10.82 -5.93 -9.08
C ILE A 171 11.22 -4.46 -9.01
N TYR A 172 11.04 -3.81 -7.85
CA TYR A 172 11.42 -2.41 -7.62
C TYR A 172 12.88 -2.22 -7.22
N ALA A 173 13.71 -3.26 -7.19
CA ALA A 173 15.12 -3.16 -6.83
C ALA A 173 15.86 -2.08 -7.65
N ASN A 174 15.60 -1.99 -8.96
CA ASN A 174 16.21 -0.94 -9.79
C ASN A 174 15.68 0.46 -9.47
N ALA A 175 14.41 0.58 -9.05
CA ALA A 175 13.84 1.85 -8.61
C ALA A 175 14.58 2.33 -7.34
N LEU A 176 14.72 1.45 -6.35
CA LEU A 176 15.43 1.74 -5.09
C LEU A 176 16.87 2.22 -5.33
N ILE A 177 17.60 1.56 -6.23
CA ILE A 177 18.97 1.96 -6.60
C ILE A 177 18.99 3.35 -7.21
N ASN A 178 18.11 3.61 -8.20
CA ASN A 178 18.06 4.91 -8.87
C ASN A 178 17.66 6.03 -7.90
N PHE A 179 16.74 5.78 -6.98
CA PHE A 179 16.38 6.78 -5.98
C PHE A 179 17.54 7.09 -5.02
N ALA A 180 18.25 6.07 -4.52
CA ALA A 180 19.41 6.26 -3.67
C ALA A 180 20.53 7.04 -4.38
N LEU A 181 20.81 6.73 -5.65
CA LEU A 181 21.78 7.45 -6.47
C LEU A 181 21.33 8.89 -6.76
N TYR A 182 20.04 9.11 -7.00
CA TYR A 182 19.47 10.46 -7.13
C TYR A 182 19.76 11.28 -5.88
N ARG A 183 19.46 10.76 -4.68
CA ARG A 183 19.70 11.46 -3.41
C ARG A 183 21.19 11.73 -3.18
N ALA A 184 22.04 10.74 -3.46
CA ALA A 184 23.50 10.87 -3.34
C ALA A 184 24.07 11.97 -4.26
N TYR A 185 23.71 11.98 -5.54
CA TYR A 185 24.20 13.00 -6.49
C TYR A 185 23.55 14.37 -6.26
N LEU A 186 22.32 14.42 -5.76
CA LEU A 186 21.67 15.69 -5.43
C LEU A 186 22.35 16.36 -4.22
N LYS A 187 22.77 15.60 -3.21
CA LYS A 187 23.53 16.11 -2.06
C LYS A 187 24.81 16.82 -2.50
N ASP A 188 25.46 16.29 -3.53
CA ASP A 188 26.71 16.80 -4.10
C ASP A 188 26.46 17.53 -5.44
N SER A 189 25.32 18.21 -5.59
CA SER A 189 24.93 18.88 -6.85
C SER A 189 25.87 19.98 -7.30
N GLU A 190 26.66 20.53 -6.36
CA GLU A 190 27.65 21.58 -6.58
C GLU A 190 28.84 21.11 -7.43
N TYR A 191 29.11 19.81 -7.48
CA TYR A 191 30.15 19.25 -8.35
C TYR A 191 29.64 19.11 -9.78
N ALA A 192 30.51 19.45 -10.73
CA ALA A 192 30.18 19.48 -12.16
C ALA A 192 29.58 18.14 -12.64
N GLY A 193 28.38 18.21 -13.22
CA GLY A 193 27.66 17.06 -13.78
C GLY A 193 26.80 16.27 -12.79
N ASN A 194 26.95 16.45 -11.47
CA ASN A 194 26.15 15.71 -10.48
C ASN A 194 24.67 16.10 -10.53
N GLN A 195 24.35 17.39 -10.72
CA GLN A 195 22.97 17.83 -10.91
C GLN A 195 22.28 17.13 -12.09
N GLN A 196 23.00 16.95 -13.20
CA GLN A 196 22.47 16.25 -14.37
C GLN A 196 22.28 14.75 -14.09
N ARG A 197 23.26 14.09 -13.43
CA ARG A 197 23.16 12.68 -13.03
C ARG A 197 21.99 12.43 -12.08
N ALA A 198 21.81 13.31 -11.09
CA ALA A 198 20.69 13.25 -10.16
C ALA A 198 19.36 13.29 -10.93
N GLY A 199 19.21 14.25 -11.85
CA GLY A 199 18.03 14.36 -12.72
C GLY A 199 17.78 13.08 -13.54
N SER A 200 18.82 12.51 -14.15
CA SER A 200 18.70 11.26 -14.92
C SER A 200 18.28 10.06 -14.06
N HIS A 201 18.86 9.89 -12.87
CA HIS A 201 18.47 8.81 -11.96
C HIS A 201 17.04 8.97 -11.46
N TYR A 202 16.58 10.19 -11.17
CA TYR A 202 15.19 10.43 -10.79
C TYR A 202 14.21 10.11 -11.94
N GLN A 203 14.58 10.42 -13.19
CA GLN A 203 13.79 10.01 -14.37
C GLN A 203 13.73 8.49 -14.53
N LEU A 204 14.85 7.78 -14.33
CA LEU A 204 14.86 6.31 -14.38
C LEU A 204 14.01 5.69 -13.26
N PHE A 205 14.06 6.27 -12.06
CA PHE A 205 13.20 5.87 -10.94
C PHE A 205 11.71 5.98 -11.31
N THR A 206 11.25 7.15 -11.74
CA THR A 206 9.83 7.36 -12.08
C THR A 206 9.38 6.48 -13.25
N GLN A 207 10.22 6.31 -14.28
CA GLN A 207 9.94 5.41 -15.40
C GLN A 207 9.84 3.94 -14.98
N SER A 208 10.68 3.50 -14.03
CA SER A 208 10.66 2.11 -13.55
C SER A 208 9.37 1.76 -12.80
N ILE A 209 8.77 2.72 -12.10
CA ILE A 209 7.50 2.56 -11.41
C ILE A 209 6.34 2.55 -12.42
N ALA A 210 6.34 3.51 -13.37
CA ALA A 210 5.25 3.70 -14.32
C ALA A 210 5.04 2.53 -15.28
N ARG A 211 6.11 1.90 -15.79
CA ARG A 211 6.02 0.80 -16.78
C ARG A 211 5.32 -0.45 -16.24
N GLY A 212 5.40 -0.68 -14.93
CA GLY A 212 4.74 -1.83 -14.30
C GLY A 212 3.22 -1.72 -14.26
N GLY A 213 2.66 -0.51 -14.10
CA GLY A 213 1.20 -0.30 -14.02
C GLY A 213 0.49 -0.43 -15.38
N ILE A 214 1.12 0.07 -16.45
CA ILE A 214 0.56 0.00 -17.82
C ILE A 214 0.50 -1.46 -18.30
N THR A 215 1.57 -2.21 -18.09
CA THR A 215 1.66 -3.62 -18.50
C THR A 215 0.72 -4.51 -17.68
N ALA A 216 0.59 -4.24 -16.38
CA ALA A 216 -0.32 -5.00 -15.52
C ALA A 216 -1.78 -4.82 -15.94
N ASN A 217 -2.23 -3.58 -16.22
CA ASN A 217 -3.60 -3.31 -16.67
C ASN A 217 -3.91 -3.94 -18.04
N ALA A 218 -2.92 -4.02 -18.94
CA ALA A 218 -3.09 -4.61 -20.27
C ALA A 218 -3.19 -6.14 -20.28
N ILE A 219 -2.72 -6.82 -19.22
CA ILE A 219 -2.65 -8.29 -19.12
C ILE A 219 -3.52 -8.81 -17.96
N GLN A 220 -4.42 -8.00 -17.41
CA GLN A 220 -5.32 -8.45 -16.34
C GLN A 220 -6.15 -9.65 -16.81
N PRO A 221 -6.04 -10.82 -16.15
CA PRO A 221 -6.76 -12.04 -16.57
C PRO A 221 -8.29 -11.89 -16.62
N ASN A 222 -8.83 -10.88 -15.94
CA ASN A 222 -10.27 -10.63 -15.82
C ASN A 222 -10.83 -9.72 -16.93
N GLN A 223 -10.02 -9.19 -17.84
CA GLN A 223 -10.47 -8.31 -18.93
C GLN A 223 -11.33 -9.03 -19.99
N GLY A 224 -11.44 -10.36 -19.92
CA GLY A 224 -12.31 -11.18 -20.77
C GLY A 224 -13.64 -11.59 -20.14
N VAL A 225 -13.90 -11.27 -18.87
CA VAL A 225 -15.17 -11.62 -18.22
C VAL A 225 -16.15 -10.47 -18.42
N VAL A 226 -16.80 -10.46 -19.59
CA VAL A 226 -18.00 -9.65 -19.81
C VAL A 226 -19.04 -10.14 -18.82
N ASN A 227 -19.52 -9.25 -17.93
CA ASN A 227 -20.60 -9.54 -17.00
C ASN A 227 -21.80 -10.12 -17.79
N GLY A 228 -22.06 -11.41 -17.59
CA GLY A 228 -23.32 -12.06 -17.93
C GLY A 228 -24.28 -12.00 -16.77
#